data_AF-R5DLF9-F1
#
_entry.id   AF-R5DLF9-F1
#
_cell.length_a   1.000
_cell.length_b   1.000
_cell.length_c   1.000
_cell.angle_alpha   90.00
_cell.angle_beta   90.00
_cell.angle_gamma   90.00
#
_symmetry.space_group_name_H-M   'P 1'
#
loop_
_entity.id
_entity.type
_entity.pdbx_description
1 polymer ?
#
loop_
_entity_poly.entity_id
_entity_poly.type
_entity_poly.pdbx_seq_one_letter_code
_entity_poly.pdbx_strand_id
1 'polypeptide(L)'
;MIQAFGCKYYIVVGDTDDPGTSIGDLSQGETDANGDYIGIGDTSWEAALRLAYGDHFINMRTYLIQNGLKDLGLVPTLEDLENYRIGRISKRIRSDWTHLNSKGYYSKGKGIYLKGVELGYWS
;
A
#
# COMPACT_ATOMS: atom_id res chain seq x y z
N MET A 1 -1.53 17.30 13.69
CA MET A 1 -1.92 16.45 14.84
C MET A 1 -0.69 15.75 15.43
N ILE A 2 -0.03 14.82 14.72
CA ILE A 2 1.12 14.06 15.25
C ILE A 2 2.30 14.96 15.67
N GLN A 3 2.73 15.86 14.78
CA GLN A 3 3.80 16.83 15.06
C GLN A 3 3.42 17.83 16.18
N ALA A 4 2.15 18.20 16.26
CA ALA A 4 1.65 19.15 17.26
C ALA A 4 1.70 18.60 18.69
N PHE A 5 1.72 17.27 18.86
CA PHE A 5 1.84 16.59 20.16
C PHE A 5 3.26 16.04 20.42
N GLY A 6 4.24 16.35 19.57
CA GLY A 6 5.63 15.91 19.74
C GLY A 6 5.81 14.38 19.72
N CYS A 7 4.89 13.64 19.09
CA CYS A 7 4.99 12.19 19.00
C CYS A 7 6.15 11.80 18.07
N LYS A 8 7.18 11.19 18.65
CA LYS A 8 8.40 10.76 17.93
C LYS A 8 8.26 9.39 17.26
N TYR A 9 7.34 8.56 17.75
CA TYR A 9 7.16 7.17 17.34
C TYR A 9 5.82 7.00 16.64
N TYR A 10 5.82 7.05 15.31
CA TYR A 10 4.60 6.86 14.53
C TYR A 10 4.91 6.31 13.14
N ILE A 11 3.93 5.59 12.59
CA ILE A 11 3.94 5.11 11.20
C ILE A 11 2.62 5.55 10.59
N VAL A 12 2.68 6.23 9.45
CA VAL A 12 1.51 6.55 8.63
C VAL A 12 1.32 5.42 7.64
N VAL A 13 0.20 4.70 7.76
CA VAL A 13 -0.12 3.56 6.92
C VAL A 13 -1.07 4.01 5.82
N GLY A 14 -0.64 3.90 4.57
CA GLY A 14 -1.51 4.16 3.41
C GLY A 14 -2.70 3.20 3.38
N ASP A 15 -3.77 3.62 2.68
CA ASP A 15 -4.89 2.74 2.40
C ASP A 15 -4.46 1.59 1.47
N THR A 16 -5.42 0.71 1.21
CA THR A 16 -5.23 -0.48 0.37
C THR A 16 -6.27 -0.54 -0.73
N ASP A 17 -6.80 0.61 -1.15
CA ASP A 17 -7.80 0.63 -2.21
C ASP A 17 -7.14 0.39 -3.57
N ASP A 18 -7.93 -0.09 -4.54
CA ASP A 18 -7.43 -0.14 -5.91
C ASP A 18 -7.40 1.29 -6.48
N PRO A 19 -6.40 1.66 -7.30
CA PRO A 19 -6.33 2.99 -7.89
C PRO A 19 -7.64 3.39 -8.59
N GLY A 20 -8.10 4.62 -8.39
CA GLY A 20 -9.35 5.11 -8.99
C GLY A 20 -10.65 4.58 -8.38
N THR A 21 -10.60 3.74 -7.34
CA THR A 21 -11.82 3.20 -6.68
C THR A 21 -12.20 3.93 -5.39
N SER A 22 -11.35 4.80 -4.87
CA SER A 22 -11.64 5.51 -3.63
C SER A 22 -12.68 6.60 -3.86
N ILE A 23 -13.74 6.54 -3.03
CA ILE A 23 -14.87 7.47 -3.08
C ILE A 23 -14.48 8.86 -2.55
N GLY A 24 -13.43 8.92 -1.72
CA GLY A 24 -12.97 10.15 -1.07
C GLY A 24 -12.05 11.02 -1.94
N ASP A 25 -11.53 10.49 -3.03
CA ASP A 25 -10.68 11.21 -3.97
C ASP A 25 -11.06 10.83 -5.40
N LEU A 26 -11.83 11.70 -6.05
CA LEU A 26 -12.28 11.55 -7.44
C LEU A 26 -11.21 11.97 -8.46
N SER A 27 -10.08 12.50 -8.01
CA SER A 27 -9.00 12.99 -8.88
C SER A 27 -7.99 11.90 -9.25
N GLN A 28 -8.00 10.78 -8.53
CA GLN A 28 -7.18 9.62 -8.86
C GLN A 28 -7.92 8.66 -9.80
N GLY A 29 -7.18 8.09 -10.75
CA GLY A 29 -7.65 7.06 -11.67
C GLY A 29 -6.74 5.83 -11.63
N GLU A 30 -7.05 4.82 -12.45
CA GLU A 30 -6.17 3.66 -12.64
C GLU A 30 -4.93 3.97 -13.47
N THR A 31 -4.97 5.08 -14.21
CA THR A 31 -3.92 5.53 -15.11
C THR A 31 -3.41 6.92 -14.73
N ASP A 32 -2.17 7.21 -15.10
CA ASP A 32 -1.58 8.53 -15.00
C ASP A 32 -2.09 9.47 -16.12
N ALA A 33 -1.54 10.68 -16.19
CA ALA A 33 -1.91 11.68 -17.18
C ALA A 33 -1.59 11.29 -18.64
N ASN A 34 -0.71 10.31 -18.86
CA ASN A 34 -0.36 9.78 -20.17
C ASN A 34 -1.25 8.59 -20.58
N GLY A 35 -2.11 8.11 -19.67
CA GLY A 35 -2.94 6.93 -19.87
C GLY A 35 -2.23 5.62 -19.51
N ASP A 36 -1.04 5.68 -18.92
CA ASP A 36 -0.31 4.50 -18.46
C ASP A 36 -0.83 4.08 -17.07
N TYR A 37 -0.97 2.77 -16.85
CA TYR A 37 -1.41 2.27 -15.55
C TYR A 37 -0.42 2.67 -14.44
N ILE A 38 -0.96 3.13 -13.31
CA ILE A 38 -0.15 3.60 -12.17
C ILE A 38 0.77 2.48 -11.65
N GLY A 39 0.31 1.22 -11.65
CA GLY A 39 1.14 0.10 -11.21
C GLY A 39 1.65 0.28 -9.77
N ILE A 40 2.97 0.25 -9.60
CA ILE A 40 3.65 0.52 -8.32
C ILE A 40 4.01 2.00 -8.10
N GLY A 41 3.63 2.89 -9.01
CA GLY A 41 3.71 4.33 -8.81
C GLY A 41 2.74 4.79 -7.73
N ASP A 42 3.00 5.98 -7.19
CA ASP A 42 2.10 6.61 -6.22
C ASP A 42 0.89 7.22 -6.94
N THR A 43 -0.30 7.09 -6.35
CA THR A 43 -1.44 7.96 -6.68
C THR A 43 -1.18 9.39 -6.18
N SER A 44 -2.00 10.37 -6.58
CA SER A 44 -1.95 11.74 -6.06
C SER A 44 -2.00 11.77 -4.53
N TRP A 45 -2.85 10.94 -3.93
CA TRP A 45 -3.00 10.80 -2.49
C TRP A 45 -1.75 10.20 -1.82
N GLU A 46 -1.21 9.11 -2.37
CA GLU A 46 -0.02 8.47 -1.83
C GLU A 46 1.22 9.37 -1.95
N ALA A 47 1.33 10.12 -3.05
CA ALA A 47 2.39 11.10 -3.25
C ALA A 47 2.29 12.23 -2.21
N ALA A 48 1.08 12.70 -1.89
CA ALA A 48 0.85 13.69 -0.85
C ALA A 48 1.24 13.17 0.54
N LEU A 49 0.88 11.92 0.87
CA LEU A 49 1.29 11.29 2.14
C LEU A 49 2.82 11.13 2.22
N ARG A 50 3.47 10.72 1.13
CA ARG A 50 4.93 10.63 1.05
C ARG A 50 5.59 11.98 1.27
N LEU A 51 5.09 13.03 0.63
CA LEU A 51 5.60 14.40 0.80
C LEU A 51 5.42 14.89 2.24
N ALA A 52 4.28 14.60 2.87
CA ALA A 52 3.95 15.10 4.20
C ALA A 52 4.70 14.37 5.34
N TYR A 53 4.93 13.06 5.20
CA TYR A 53 5.41 12.22 6.30
C TYR A 53 6.75 11.54 6.03
N GLY A 54 7.29 11.64 4.81
CA GLY A 54 8.60 11.10 4.43
C GLY A 54 8.73 9.63 4.81
N ASP A 55 9.81 9.30 5.52
CA ASP A 55 10.16 7.93 5.90
C ASP A 55 9.14 7.25 6.81
N HIS A 56 8.34 8.04 7.56
CA HIS A 56 7.28 7.52 8.42
C HIS A 56 6.07 6.99 7.63
N PHE A 57 5.97 7.28 6.34
CA PHE A 57 4.92 6.75 5.48
C PHE A 57 5.31 5.38 4.91
N ILE A 58 4.38 4.43 5.03
CA ILE A 58 4.40 3.20 4.25
C ILE A 58 3.22 3.22 3.27
N ASN A 59 3.53 3.24 1.98
CA ASN A 59 2.55 2.97 0.93
C ASN A 59 2.18 1.48 0.99
N MET A 60 1.09 1.18 1.71
CA MET A 60 0.70 -0.21 2.01
C MET A 60 0.18 -0.94 0.78
N ARG A 61 -0.44 -0.23 -0.17
CA ARG A 61 -0.86 -0.80 -1.46
C ARG A 61 0.36 -1.33 -2.23
N THR A 62 1.37 -0.50 -2.45
CA THR A 62 2.57 -0.93 -3.19
C THR A 62 3.37 -1.98 -2.43
N TYR A 63 3.45 -1.89 -1.10
CA TYR A 63 4.04 -2.95 -0.28
C TYR A 63 3.36 -4.31 -0.51
N LEU A 64 2.03 -4.38 -0.46
CA LEU A 64 1.28 -5.63 -0.63
C LEU A 64 1.33 -6.16 -2.07
N ILE A 65 1.41 -5.28 -3.07
CA ILE A 65 1.62 -5.67 -4.47
C ILE A 65 2.99 -6.35 -4.65
N GLN A 66 4.04 -5.79 -4.03
CA GLN A 66 5.41 -6.29 -4.19
C GLN A 66 5.75 -7.46 -3.28
N ASN A 67 5.19 -7.51 -2.07
CA ASN A 67 5.60 -8.44 -1.02
C ASN A 67 4.49 -9.36 -0.52
N GLY A 68 3.21 -9.03 -0.76
CA GLY A 68 2.09 -9.74 -0.16
C GLY A 68 2.08 -11.25 -0.43
N LEU A 69 2.31 -11.64 -1.69
CA LEU A 69 2.40 -13.06 -2.05
C LEU A 69 3.70 -13.71 -1.58
N LYS A 70 4.82 -12.96 -1.66
CA LYS A 70 6.14 -13.42 -1.21
C LYS A 70 6.16 -13.73 0.28
N ASP A 71 5.54 -12.89 1.10
CA ASP A 71 5.44 -13.07 2.54
C ASP A 71 4.71 -14.36 2.94
N LEU A 72 3.83 -14.84 2.06
CA LEU A 72 3.04 -16.04 2.24
C LEU A 72 3.67 -17.27 1.56
N GLY A 73 4.83 -17.11 0.89
CA GLY A 73 5.46 -18.17 0.10
C GLY A 73 4.63 -18.58 -1.13
N LEU A 74 3.77 -17.70 -1.63
CA LEU A 74 2.91 -17.98 -2.78
C LEU A 74 3.60 -17.59 -4.09
N VAL A 75 3.54 -18.49 -5.07
CA VAL A 75 3.94 -18.17 -6.44
C VAL A 75 2.84 -17.33 -7.10
N PRO A 76 3.18 -16.20 -7.76
CA PRO A 76 2.23 -15.39 -8.50
C PRO A 76 1.58 -16.16 -9.66
N THR A 77 0.27 -16.00 -9.81
CA THR A 77 -0.49 -16.44 -10.99
C THR A 77 -0.49 -15.37 -12.08
N LEU A 78 -0.99 -15.70 -13.28
CA LEU A 78 -1.16 -14.70 -14.34
C LEU A 78 -2.10 -13.55 -13.93
N GLU A 79 -3.16 -13.85 -13.16
CA GLU A 79 -4.05 -12.81 -12.62
C GLU A 79 -3.33 -11.91 -11.61
N ASP A 80 -2.43 -12.48 -10.79
CA ASP A 80 -1.62 -11.69 -9.87
C ASP A 80 -0.67 -10.74 -10.63
N LEU A 81 -0.09 -11.20 -11.74
CA LEU A 81 0.79 -10.39 -12.58
C LEU A 81 0.04 -9.27 -13.32
N GLU A 82 -1.18 -9.53 -13.79
CA GLU A 82 -2.00 -8.49 -14.41
C GLU A 82 -2.45 -7.45 -13.38
N ASN A 83 -2.88 -7.88 -12.20
CA ASN A 83 -3.20 -6.95 -11.10
C ASN A 83 -1.97 -6.12 -10.69
N TYR A 84 -0.79 -6.73 -10.62
CA TYR A 84 0.47 -6.01 -10.36
C TYR A 84 0.69 -4.90 -11.40
N ARG A 85 0.51 -5.20 -12.70
CA ARG A 85 0.70 -4.25 -13.79
C ARG A 85 -0.23 -3.03 -13.69
N ILE A 86 -1.47 -3.25 -13.27
CA ILE A 86 -2.48 -2.19 -13.15
C ILE A 86 -2.54 -1.54 -11.75
N GLY A 87 -1.67 -1.95 -10.83
CA GLY A 87 -1.54 -1.34 -9.51
C GLY A 87 -2.54 -1.83 -8.48
N ARG A 88 -3.09 -3.03 -8.67
CA ARG A 88 -4.04 -3.68 -7.76
C ARG A 88 -3.38 -4.78 -6.94
N ILE A 89 -3.81 -4.87 -5.68
CA ILE A 89 -3.36 -5.92 -4.77
C ILE A 89 -3.97 -7.26 -5.21
N SER A 90 -3.20 -8.35 -5.09
CA SER A 90 -3.70 -9.70 -5.41
C SER A 90 -5.03 -10.01 -4.70
N LYS A 91 -6.03 -10.45 -5.47
CA LYS A 91 -7.33 -10.89 -4.92
C LYS A 91 -7.19 -12.05 -3.93
N ARG A 92 -6.11 -12.83 -4.01
CA ARG A 92 -5.84 -13.97 -3.12
C ARG A 92 -5.54 -13.54 -1.68
N ILE A 93 -5.18 -12.28 -1.47
CA ILE A 93 -4.98 -11.68 -0.15
C ILE A 93 -6.06 -10.65 0.22
N ARG A 94 -7.09 -10.50 -0.62
CA ARG A 94 -8.28 -9.70 -0.36
C ARG A 94 -9.47 -10.55 0.08
N SER A 95 -10.41 -9.91 0.79
CA SER A 95 -11.73 -10.47 1.12
C SER A 95 -12.80 -9.94 0.17
N ASP A 96 -12.67 -8.69 -0.27
CA ASP A 96 -13.52 -8.05 -1.25
C ASP A 96 -12.68 -7.04 -2.06
N TRP A 97 -13.30 -6.02 -2.67
CA TRP A 97 -12.60 -5.04 -3.50
C TRP A 97 -11.70 -4.06 -2.70
N THR A 98 -11.94 -3.85 -1.40
CA THR A 98 -11.17 -2.89 -0.57
C THR A 98 -10.49 -3.58 0.63
N HIS A 99 -11.14 -4.55 1.26
CA HIS A 99 -10.67 -5.20 2.48
C HIS A 99 -9.73 -6.38 2.23
N LEU A 100 -8.77 -6.55 3.12
CA LEU A 100 -7.86 -7.69 3.16
C LEU A 100 -8.52 -8.91 3.83
N ASN A 101 -8.13 -10.12 3.42
CA ASN A 101 -8.42 -11.32 4.19
C ASN A 101 -7.34 -11.56 5.27
N SER A 102 -7.44 -12.65 6.03
CA SER A 102 -6.47 -12.96 7.10
C SER A 102 -5.02 -13.03 6.61
N LYS A 103 -4.77 -13.51 5.39
CA LYS A 103 -3.44 -13.57 4.78
C LYS A 103 -2.93 -12.18 4.40
N GLY A 104 -3.81 -11.33 3.88
CA GLY A 104 -3.49 -9.93 3.60
C GLY A 104 -3.17 -9.15 4.87
N TYR A 105 -3.94 -9.32 5.93
CA TYR A 105 -3.65 -8.69 7.22
C TYR A 105 -2.34 -9.19 7.85
N TYR A 106 -1.99 -10.46 7.66
CA TYR A 106 -0.68 -10.97 8.06
C TYR A 106 0.46 -10.21 7.36
N SER A 107 0.43 -10.11 6.03
CA SER A 107 1.46 -9.37 5.29
C SER A 107 1.45 -7.87 5.63
N LYS A 108 0.27 -7.24 5.76
CA LYS A 108 0.17 -5.84 6.22
C LYS A 108 0.84 -5.64 7.58
N GLY A 109 0.59 -6.53 8.54
CA GLY A 109 1.24 -6.51 9.84
C GLY A 109 2.76 -6.65 9.74
N LYS A 110 3.25 -7.54 8.87
CA LYS A 110 4.68 -7.69 8.58
C LYS A 110 5.28 -6.43 7.97
N GLY A 111 4.60 -5.78 7.03
CA GLY A 111 5.05 -4.52 6.43
C GLY A 111 5.16 -3.39 7.45
N ILE A 112 4.18 -3.28 8.36
CA ILE A 112 4.24 -2.35 9.48
C ILE A 112 5.43 -2.68 10.37
N TYR A 113 5.61 -3.94 10.77
CA TYR A 113 6.76 -4.38 11.57
C TYR A 113 8.10 -3.98 10.93
N LEU A 114 8.29 -4.31 9.65
CA LEU A 114 9.51 -3.98 8.92
C LEU A 114 9.75 -2.47 8.84
N LYS A 115 8.69 -1.67 8.64
CA LYS A 115 8.79 -0.20 8.68
C LYS A 115 9.20 0.31 10.07
N GLY A 116 8.69 -0.28 11.15
CA GLY A 116 9.13 0.11 12.49
C GLY A 116 10.57 -0.32 12.79
N VAL A 117 11.04 -1.45 12.26
CA VAL A 117 12.47 -1.82 12.32
C VAL A 117 13.31 -0.81 11.53
N GLU A 118 12.90 -0.44 10.32
CA GLU A 118 13.56 0.58 9.48
C GLU A 118 13.68 1.93 10.21
N LEU A 119 12.63 2.34 10.93
CA LEU A 119 12.62 3.57 11.73
C LEU A 119 13.33 3.44 13.09
N GLY A 120 13.86 2.27 13.43
CA GLY A 120 14.56 2.00 14.69
C GLY A 120 13.65 1.90 15.92
N TYR A 121 12.36 1.60 15.74
CA TYR A 121 11.38 1.45 16.82
C TYR A 121 11.43 0.05 17.44
N TRP A 122 11.78 -0.95 16.64
CA TRP A 122 11.83 -2.36 17.03
C TRP A 122 13.14 -3.02 16.59
N SER A 123 13.43 -4.17 17.20
CA SER A 123 14.59 -5.04 16.91
C SER A 123 14.14 -6.42 16.44
#